data_AF-A0A1G4JJ90-F1
#
_entry.id   AF-A0A1G4JJ90-F1
#
_cell.length_a   1.000
_cell.length_b   1.000
_cell.length_c   1.000
_cell.angle_alpha   90.00
_cell.angle_beta   90.00
_cell.angle_gamma   90.00
#
_symmetry.space_group_name_H-M   'P 1'
#
loop_
_entity.id
_entity.type
_entity.pdbx_description
1 polymer ?
#
loop_
_entity_poly.entity_id
_entity_poly.type
_entity_poly.pdbx_seq_one_letter_code
_entity_poly.pdbx_strand_id
1 'polypeptide(L)'
;MNNQTTDRAVDQRLAVYNPDNQLNAYLNAVSELTTVSFATITGTLEDKHELSLKKINQWRSTFDLKRADAEIYVETEKLKVGIENSSAAANIENIKRAMTEDLSTLQERNKILRERNDRLRAMNSHIDIVNEKIEDMQKGKSKLSASQEEWEKHLGSKAVAQMLRAKIFRRQMTKVREEDADVEYEELSVQANFSTSAKDLERTNDSMKQSIRRLHEELREYQDKWSHNAQLFDKIADVLKEELVSRKVVKSVESKEDDSEEVQNEDDDEDEGEDRVFEEAEIHREDDEDENDEDREDEDEDEDEDDNLDHDGSEEDHDDQDMHT
;
A
#
# COMPACT_ATOMS: atom_id res chain seq x y z
N MET A 1 -3.65 -56.93 20.12
CA MET A 1 -3.93 -57.00 18.68
C MET A 1 -5.10 -57.93 18.29
N ASN A 2 -5.66 -58.76 19.20
CA ASN A 2 -6.81 -59.64 18.88
C ASN A 2 -8.20 -58.98 18.93
N ASN A 3 -8.34 -57.78 19.48
CA ASN A 3 -9.66 -57.14 19.67
C ASN A 3 -10.11 -56.36 18.42
N GLN A 4 -9.19 -55.90 17.58
CA GLN A 4 -9.57 -55.14 16.36
C GLN A 4 -10.31 -56.00 15.32
N THR A 5 -10.10 -57.31 15.31
CA THR A 5 -10.84 -58.23 14.43
C THR A 5 -12.20 -58.58 15.00
N THR A 6 -12.35 -58.64 16.33
CA THR A 6 -13.64 -58.87 16.99
C THR A 6 -14.53 -57.64 16.90
N ASP A 7 -13.97 -56.45 17.07
CA ASP A 7 -14.72 -55.19 17.05
C ASP A 7 -15.26 -54.92 15.64
N ARG A 8 -14.45 -55.11 14.60
CA ARG A 8 -14.91 -55.06 13.20
C ARG A 8 -15.99 -56.09 12.87
N ALA A 9 -15.93 -57.28 13.46
CA ALA A 9 -16.96 -58.30 13.26
C ALA A 9 -18.28 -57.93 13.95
N VAL A 10 -18.20 -57.25 15.09
CA VAL A 10 -19.38 -56.69 15.78
C VAL A 10 -19.97 -55.54 14.96
N ASP A 11 -19.15 -54.61 14.46
CA ASP A 11 -19.61 -53.51 13.62
C ASP A 11 -20.29 -53.99 12.33
N GLN A 12 -19.71 -54.99 11.66
CA GLN A 12 -20.33 -55.63 10.50
C GLN A 12 -21.67 -56.28 10.84
N ARG A 13 -21.77 -56.92 12.00
CA ARG A 13 -23.01 -57.56 12.43
C ARG A 13 -24.08 -56.54 12.80
N LEU A 14 -23.70 -55.43 13.41
CA LEU A 14 -24.60 -54.30 13.71
C LEU A 14 -25.06 -53.60 12.44
N ALA A 15 -24.18 -53.42 11.45
CA ALA A 15 -24.53 -52.82 10.17
C ALA A 15 -25.56 -53.64 9.36
N VAL A 16 -25.60 -54.96 9.57
CA VAL A 16 -26.54 -55.88 8.90
C VAL A 16 -27.76 -56.20 9.79
N TYR A 17 -27.75 -55.75 11.04
CA TYR A 17 -28.84 -56.03 11.98
C TYR A 17 -30.07 -55.20 11.62
N ASN A 18 -31.12 -55.88 11.15
CA ASN A 18 -32.42 -55.28 10.92
C ASN A 18 -33.49 -56.07 11.70
N PRO A 19 -33.84 -55.63 12.93
CA PRO A 19 -34.69 -56.39 13.84
C PRO A 19 -36.15 -56.49 13.37
N ASP A 20 -36.67 -55.43 12.75
CA ASP A 20 -38.10 -55.28 12.45
C ASP A 20 -38.38 -55.36 10.96
N ASN A 21 -38.17 -56.55 10.39
CA ASN A 21 -38.51 -56.81 8.99
C ASN A 21 -39.82 -57.60 8.90
N GLN A 22 -40.77 -57.09 8.11
CA GLN A 22 -42.00 -57.79 7.74
C GLN A 22 -41.69 -59.15 7.07
N LEU A 23 -40.52 -59.28 6.44
CA LEU A 23 -39.96 -60.54 5.95
C LEU A 23 -39.71 -61.56 7.08
N ASN A 24 -39.21 -61.13 8.25
CA ASN A 24 -38.99 -62.03 9.39
C ASN A 24 -40.32 -62.57 9.92
N ALA A 25 -41.37 -61.73 9.96
CA ALA A 25 -42.71 -62.15 10.36
C ALA A 25 -43.31 -63.19 9.40
N TYR A 26 -43.08 -63.03 8.09
CA TYR A 26 -43.44 -63.99 7.07
C TYR A 26 -42.63 -65.29 7.17
N LEU A 27 -41.30 -65.21 7.30
CA LEU A 27 -40.42 -66.38 7.46
C LEU A 27 -40.75 -67.19 8.72
N ASN A 28 -41.11 -66.52 9.83
CA ASN A 28 -41.59 -67.20 11.03
C ASN A 28 -42.94 -67.92 10.80
N ALA A 29 -43.86 -67.31 10.05
CA ALA A 29 -45.11 -67.99 9.68
C ALA A 29 -44.87 -69.20 8.76
N VAL A 30 -43.92 -69.08 7.82
CA VAL A 30 -43.48 -70.19 6.96
C VAL A 30 -42.83 -71.29 7.78
N SER A 31 -41.98 -70.97 8.76
CA SER A 31 -41.27 -71.96 9.57
C SER A 31 -42.21 -72.71 10.51
N GLU A 32 -43.20 -72.02 11.10
CA GLU A 32 -44.28 -72.64 11.87
C GLU A 32 -45.09 -73.61 11.01
N LEU A 33 -45.52 -73.18 9.82
CA LEU A 33 -46.26 -74.02 8.87
C LEU A 33 -45.42 -75.22 8.41
N THR A 34 -44.13 -75.01 8.17
CA THR A 34 -43.18 -76.05 7.76
C THR A 34 -42.99 -77.08 8.87
N THR A 35 -42.88 -76.64 10.12
CA THR A 35 -42.75 -77.53 11.29
C THR A 35 -43.98 -78.42 11.43
N VAL A 36 -45.18 -77.85 11.26
CA VAL A 36 -46.45 -78.60 11.32
C VAL A 36 -46.58 -79.55 10.13
N SER A 37 -46.21 -79.11 8.93
CA SER A 37 -46.22 -79.93 7.73
C SER A 37 -45.23 -81.10 7.84
N PHE A 38 -44.04 -80.85 8.37
CA PHE A 38 -43.03 -81.87 8.62
C PHE A 38 -43.51 -82.88 9.67
N ALA A 39 -44.02 -82.43 10.81
CA ALA A 39 -44.58 -83.29 11.86
C ALA A 39 -45.75 -84.15 11.35
N THR A 40 -46.55 -83.62 10.43
CA THR A 40 -47.64 -84.35 9.77
C THR A 40 -47.08 -85.45 8.85
N ILE A 41 -46.03 -85.15 8.07
CA ILE A 41 -45.39 -86.11 7.15
C ILE A 41 -44.64 -87.21 7.91
N THR A 42 -43.96 -86.87 9.01
CA THR A 42 -43.21 -87.82 9.85
C THR A 42 -44.09 -88.64 10.78
N GLY A 43 -45.39 -88.32 10.88
CA GLY A 43 -46.34 -89.03 11.75
C GLY A 43 -46.13 -88.77 13.24
N THR A 44 -45.28 -87.80 13.61
CA THR A 44 -44.96 -87.41 15.00
C THR A 44 -45.81 -86.23 15.44
N LEU A 45 -47.12 -86.28 15.12
CA LEU A 45 -48.01 -85.18 15.42
C LEU A 45 -48.41 -85.22 16.90
N GLU A 46 -47.80 -84.36 17.71
CA GLU A 46 -48.19 -84.13 19.10
C GLU A 46 -49.46 -83.27 19.20
N ASP A 47 -50.25 -83.44 20.27
CA ASP A 47 -51.44 -82.60 20.59
C ASP A 47 -51.11 -81.10 20.70
N LYS A 48 -49.83 -80.76 20.91
CA LYS A 48 -49.33 -79.37 20.92
C LYS A 48 -49.51 -78.65 19.57
N HIS A 49 -49.70 -79.38 18.47
CA HIS A 49 -49.87 -78.79 17.14
C HIS A 49 -51.33 -78.36 16.84
N GLU A 50 -52.28 -78.64 17.72
CA GLU A 50 -53.69 -78.19 17.70
C GLU A 50 -54.28 -78.03 16.27
N LEU A 51 -54.29 -79.09 15.49
CA LEU A 51 -54.81 -79.07 14.12
C LEU A 51 -56.35 -79.06 14.11
N SER A 52 -56.92 -77.85 14.20
CA SER A 52 -58.34 -77.60 13.95
C SER A 52 -58.55 -76.95 12.58
N LEU A 53 -59.64 -77.30 11.90
CA LEU A 53 -60.04 -76.67 10.63
C LEU A 53 -60.18 -75.14 10.75
N LYS A 54 -60.56 -74.64 11.92
CA LYS A 54 -60.60 -73.19 12.22
C LYS A 54 -59.20 -72.56 12.22
N LYS A 55 -58.21 -73.25 12.81
CA LYS A 55 -56.81 -72.78 12.89
C LYS A 55 -56.14 -72.78 11.52
N ILE A 56 -56.46 -73.76 10.67
CA ILE A 56 -55.99 -73.81 9.27
C ILE A 56 -56.51 -72.61 8.47
N ASN A 57 -57.80 -72.28 8.61
CA ASN A 57 -58.37 -71.10 7.94
C ASN A 57 -57.78 -69.78 8.46
N GLN A 58 -57.49 -69.69 9.76
CA GLN A 58 -56.78 -68.56 10.34
C GLN A 58 -55.35 -68.45 9.79
N TRP A 59 -54.59 -69.55 9.77
CA TRP A 59 -53.24 -69.57 9.18
C TRP A 59 -53.23 -69.16 7.72
N ARG A 60 -54.21 -69.59 6.92
CA ARG A 60 -54.33 -69.16 5.53
C ARG A 60 -54.48 -67.63 5.43
N SER A 61 -55.41 -67.06 6.18
CA SER A 61 -55.62 -65.60 6.20
C SER A 61 -54.40 -64.84 6.73
N THR A 62 -53.75 -65.34 7.78
CA THR A 62 -52.55 -64.71 8.36
C THR A 62 -51.35 -64.82 7.41
N PHE A 63 -51.21 -65.92 6.70
CA PHE A 63 -50.14 -66.14 5.73
C PHE A 63 -50.31 -65.24 4.51
N ASP A 64 -51.52 -65.15 3.97
CA ASP A 64 -51.83 -64.27 2.83
C ASP A 64 -51.56 -62.80 3.19
N LEU A 65 -51.92 -62.36 4.41
CA LEU A 65 -51.61 -61.03 4.93
C LEU A 65 -50.09 -60.81 5.05
N LYS A 66 -49.39 -61.69 5.77
CA LYS A 66 -47.93 -61.57 6.00
C LYS A 66 -47.14 -61.62 4.69
N ARG A 67 -47.62 -62.37 3.70
CA ARG A 67 -47.03 -62.43 2.37
C ARG A 67 -47.19 -61.09 1.65
N ALA A 68 -48.39 -60.53 1.65
CA ALA A 68 -48.65 -59.23 1.03
C ALA A 68 -47.84 -58.11 1.70
N ASP A 69 -47.75 -58.10 3.03
CA ASP A 69 -46.91 -57.15 3.78
C ASP A 69 -45.44 -57.27 3.36
N ALA A 70 -44.89 -58.49 3.32
CA ALA A 70 -43.50 -58.71 2.89
C ALA A 70 -43.26 -58.30 1.42
N GLU A 71 -44.23 -58.48 0.53
CA GLU A 71 -44.15 -58.04 -0.87
C GLU A 71 -44.13 -56.51 -0.97
N ILE A 72 -45.02 -55.82 -0.27
CA ILE A 72 -45.05 -54.36 -0.18
C ILE A 72 -43.74 -53.81 0.41
N TYR A 73 -43.22 -54.45 1.45
CA TYR A 73 -41.95 -54.05 2.04
C TYR A 73 -40.79 -54.11 1.03
N VAL A 74 -40.68 -55.19 0.26
CA VAL A 74 -39.63 -55.32 -0.77
C VAL A 74 -39.81 -54.28 -1.88
N GLU A 75 -41.04 -54.03 -2.32
CA GLU A 75 -41.31 -53.02 -3.36
C GLU A 75 -40.98 -51.60 -2.89
N THR A 76 -41.35 -51.26 -1.65
CA THR A 76 -41.06 -49.95 -1.05
C THR A 76 -39.57 -49.71 -0.86
N GLU A 77 -38.81 -50.69 -0.37
CA GLU A 77 -37.35 -50.60 -0.27
C GLU A 77 -36.69 -50.46 -1.65
N LYS A 78 -37.17 -51.20 -2.65
CA LYS A 78 -36.68 -51.06 -4.03
C LYS A 78 -36.94 -49.66 -4.59
N LEU A 79 -38.12 -49.09 -4.34
CA LEU A 79 -38.47 -47.74 -4.75
C LEU A 79 -37.61 -46.70 -4.04
N LYS A 80 -37.44 -46.84 -2.72
CA LYS A 80 -36.60 -45.96 -1.89
C LYS A 80 -35.16 -45.92 -2.43
N VAL A 81 -34.53 -47.07 -2.59
CA VAL A 81 -33.16 -47.16 -3.14
C VAL A 81 -33.09 -46.60 -4.56
N GLY A 82 -34.13 -46.81 -5.38
CA GLY A 82 -34.21 -46.24 -6.72
C GLY A 82 -34.27 -44.71 -6.72
N ILE A 83 -35.08 -44.13 -5.82
CA ILE A 83 -35.22 -42.67 -5.67
C ILE A 83 -33.93 -42.07 -5.11
N GLU A 84 -33.33 -42.68 -4.09
CA GLU A 84 -32.07 -42.22 -3.50
C GLU A 84 -30.95 -42.21 -4.54
N ASN A 85 -30.80 -43.28 -5.34
CA ASN A 85 -29.80 -43.34 -6.39
C ASN A 85 -30.03 -42.28 -7.49
N SER A 86 -31.28 -42.11 -7.92
CA SER A 86 -31.65 -41.11 -8.92
C SER A 86 -31.41 -39.69 -8.41
N SER A 87 -31.81 -39.41 -7.17
CA SER A 87 -31.61 -38.13 -6.50
C SER A 87 -30.13 -37.81 -6.32
N ALA A 88 -29.33 -38.79 -5.86
CA ALA A 88 -27.89 -38.64 -5.73
C ALA A 88 -27.22 -38.36 -7.08
N ALA A 89 -27.60 -39.09 -8.14
CA ALA A 89 -27.08 -38.86 -9.48
C ALA A 89 -27.44 -37.46 -10.02
N ALA A 90 -28.69 -37.04 -9.86
CA ALA A 90 -29.14 -35.71 -10.27
C ALA A 90 -28.44 -34.60 -9.48
N ASN A 91 -28.23 -34.79 -8.17
CA ASN A 91 -27.51 -33.82 -7.33
C ASN A 91 -26.05 -33.69 -7.76
N ILE A 92 -25.36 -34.81 -8.02
CA ILE A 92 -23.99 -34.80 -8.53
C ILE A 92 -23.91 -34.06 -9.87
N GLU A 93 -24.86 -34.26 -10.77
CA GLU A 93 -24.90 -33.55 -12.05
C GLU A 93 -25.14 -32.05 -11.88
N ASN A 94 -26.06 -31.66 -11.00
CA ASN A 94 -26.35 -30.26 -10.70
C ASN A 94 -25.14 -29.56 -10.07
N ILE A 95 -24.44 -30.22 -9.14
CA ILE A 95 -23.20 -29.70 -8.55
C ILE A 95 -22.13 -29.52 -9.63
N LYS A 96 -21.94 -30.49 -10.52
CA LYS A 96 -20.99 -30.37 -11.63
C LYS A 96 -21.31 -29.18 -12.54
N ARG A 97 -22.58 -28.99 -12.88
CA ARG A 97 -23.03 -27.88 -13.72
C ARG A 97 -22.79 -26.52 -13.04
N ALA A 98 -23.22 -26.39 -11.78
CA ALA A 98 -23.00 -25.17 -10.99
C ALA A 98 -21.51 -24.85 -10.84
N MET A 99 -20.67 -25.86 -10.52
CA MET A 99 -19.22 -25.67 -10.43
C MET A 99 -18.62 -25.16 -11.75
N THR A 100 -19.04 -25.68 -12.90
CA THR A 100 -18.51 -25.20 -14.19
C THR A 100 -18.89 -23.77 -14.51
N GLU A 101 -20.11 -23.35 -14.18
CA GLU A 101 -20.59 -21.99 -14.38
C GLU A 101 -19.88 -21.02 -13.43
N ASP A 102 -19.86 -21.36 -12.13
CA ASP A 102 -19.26 -20.54 -11.09
C ASP A 102 -17.74 -20.41 -11.26
N LEU A 103 -17.05 -21.44 -11.74
CA LEU A 103 -15.61 -21.40 -11.97
C LEU A 103 -15.21 -20.33 -13.00
N SER A 104 -15.99 -20.17 -14.07
CA SER A 104 -15.74 -19.15 -15.08
C SER A 104 -15.88 -17.72 -14.51
N THR A 105 -16.94 -17.49 -13.74
CA THR A 105 -17.19 -16.18 -13.11
C THR A 105 -16.16 -15.86 -12.03
N LEU A 106 -15.72 -16.88 -11.27
CA LEU A 106 -14.65 -16.74 -10.28
C LEU A 106 -13.31 -16.41 -10.94
N GLN A 107 -12.98 -17.03 -12.08
CA GLN A 107 -11.76 -16.71 -12.83
C GLN A 107 -11.76 -15.27 -13.33
N GLU A 108 -12.88 -14.79 -13.86
CA GLU A 108 -13.03 -13.41 -14.31
C GLU A 108 -12.89 -12.43 -13.15
N ARG A 109 -13.59 -12.66 -12.03
CA ARG A 109 -13.46 -11.83 -10.82
C ARG A 109 -12.05 -11.82 -10.27
N ASN A 110 -11.37 -12.97 -10.28
CA ASN A 110 -9.98 -13.08 -9.84
C ASN A 110 -9.04 -12.25 -10.74
N LYS A 111 -9.24 -12.29 -12.07
CA LYS A 111 -8.49 -11.45 -13.02
C LYS A 111 -8.67 -9.96 -12.71
N ILE A 112 -9.91 -9.51 -12.51
CA ILE A 112 -10.20 -8.10 -12.15
C ILE A 112 -9.50 -7.70 -10.85
N LEU A 113 -9.53 -8.57 -9.84
CA LEU A 113 -8.86 -8.31 -8.56
C LEU A 113 -7.34 -8.22 -8.69
N ARG A 114 -6.72 -9.08 -9.51
CA ARG A 114 -5.28 -9.02 -9.80
C ARG A 114 -4.91 -7.71 -10.49
N GLU A 115 -5.64 -7.33 -11.54
CA GLU A 115 -5.41 -6.07 -12.25
C GLU A 115 -5.54 -4.85 -11.31
N ARG A 116 -6.54 -4.87 -10.41
CA ARG A 116 -6.68 -3.82 -9.40
C ARG A 116 -5.52 -3.81 -8.42
N ASN A 117 -5.06 -4.98 -7.97
CA ASN A 117 -3.93 -5.09 -7.05
C ASN A 117 -2.64 -4.57 -7.68
N ASP A 118 -2.40 -4.88 -8.95
CA ASP A 118 -1.23 -4.41 -9.68
C ASP A 118 -1.23 -2.88 -9.85
N ARG A 119 -2.41 -2.28 -10.11
CA ARG A 119 -2.55 -0.81 -10.12
C ARG A 119 -2.27 -0.20 -8.75
N LEU A 120 -2.72 -0.83 -7.67
CA LEU A 120 -2.45 -0.35 -6.31
C LEU A 120 -0.96 -0.46 -5.95
N ARG A 121 -0.30 -1.55 -6.35
CA ARG A 121 1.16 -1.69 -6.20
C ARG A 121 1.92 -0.64 -6.98
N ALA A 122 1.52 -0.38 -8.23
CA ALA A 122 2.13 0.68 -9.04
C ALA A 122 1.93 2.06 -8.40
N MET A 123 0.74 2.34 -7.87
CA MET A 123 0.47 3.59 -7.16
C MET A 123 1.32 3.73 -5.89
N ASN A 124 1.45 2.67 -5.09
CA ASN A 124 2.32 2.67 -3.91
C ASN A 124 3.78 2.91 -4.30
N SER A 125 4.26 2.24 -5.35
CA SER A 125 5.61 2.48 -5.87
C SER A 125 5.80 3.93 -6.34
N HIS A 126 4.79 4.55 -6.96
CA HIS A 126 4.85 5.97 -7.31
C HIS A 126 4.90 6.88 -6.07
N ILE A 127 4.17 6.53 -5.01
CA ILE A 127 4.22 7.24 -3.73
C ILE A 127 5.62 7.13 -3.12
N ASP A 128 6.22 5.94 -3.14
CA ASP A 128 7.58 5.72 -2.63
C ASP A 128 8.61 6.57 -3.40
N ILE A 129 8.53 6.59 -4.74
CA ILE A 129 9.39 7.44 -5.58
C ILE A 129 9.20 8.93 -5.27
N VAL A 130 7.95 9.37 -5.03
CA VAL A 130 7.68 10.76 -4.67
C VAL A 130 8.23 11.09 -3.29
N ASN A 131 8.06 10.19 -2.32
CA ASN A 131 8.57 10.37 -0.97
C ASN A 131 10.10 10.42 -0.95
N GLU A 132 10.77 9.53 -1.69
CA GLU A 132 12.22 9.54 -1.86
C GLU A 132 12.70 10.87 -2.46
N LYS A 133 12.04 11.35 -3.52
CA LYS A 133 12.35 12.66 -4.11
C LYS A 133 12.13 13.82 -3.14
N ILE A 134 11.08 13.77 -2.32
CA ILE A 134 10.82 14.78 -1.29
C ILE A 134 11.91 14.75 -0.22
N GLU A 135 12.34 13.56 0.20
CA GLU A 135 13.43 13.39 1.16
C GLU A 135 14.75 13.94 0.60
N ASP A 136 15.05 13.69 -0.67
CA ASP A 136 16.20 14.26 -1.37
C ASP A 136 16.13 15.79 -1.49
N MET A 137 14.92 16.35 -1.66
CA MET A 137 14.67 17.79 -1.58
C MET A 137 14.95 18.36 -0.20
N GLN A 138 14.51 17.67 0.87
CA GLN A 138 14.76 18.10 2.24
C GLN A 138 16.24 18.02 2.63
N LYS A 139 16.96 16.98 2.17
CA LYS A 139 18.41 16.81 2.37
C LYS A 139 19.26 17.82 1.59
N GLY A 140 18.64 18.69 0.77
CA GLY A 140 19.33 19.74 0.01
C GLY A 140 20.12 19.22 -1.20
N LYS A 141 19.95 17.96 -1.59
CA LYS A 141 20.62 17.33 -2.74
C LYS A 141 19.79 17.46 -4.02
N SER A 142 19.00 18.52 -4.14
CA SER A 142 18.10 18.67 -5.28
C SER A 142 18.76 19.34 -6.47
N LYS A 143 18.57 18.71 -7.62
CA LYS A 143 19.05 19.16 -8.91
C LYS A 143 17.85 19.39 -9.81
N LEU A 144 17.77 20.59 -10.37
CA LEU A 144 16.78 20.91 -11.40
C LEU A 144 17.52 21.03 -12.73
N SER A 145 17.16 20.19 -13.70
CA SER A 145 17.65 20.26 -15.08
C SER A 145 16.49 20.57 -16.01
N ALA A 146 16.71 21.45 -16.97
CA ALA A 146 15.77 21.79 -18.02
C ALA A 146 16.52 22.39 -19.22
N SER A 147 15.83 22.47 -20.36
CA SER A 147 16.37 23.14 -21.54
C SER A 147 16.54 24.65 -21.30
N GLN A 148 17.41 25.31 -22.06
CA GLN A 148 17.57 26.76 -21.96
C GLN A 148 16.26 27.50 -22.24
N GLU A 149 15.47 27.03 -23.22
CA GLU A 149 14.19 27.64 -23.59
C GLU A 149 13.17 27.60 -22.44
N GLU A 150 13.10 26.47 -21.71
CA GLU A 150 12.22 26.33 -20.55
C GLU A 150 12.67 27.25 -19.40
N TRP A 151 13.97 27.34 -19.14
CA TRP A 151 14.51 28.28 -18.15
C TRP A 151 14.17 29.72 -18.51
N GLU A 152 14.32 30.11 -19.78
CA GLU A 152 14.00 31.46 -20.25
C GLU A 152 12.50 31.76 -20.16
N LYS A 153 11.65 30.77 -20.40
CA LYS A 153 10.19 30.89 -20.26
C LYS A 153 9.76 31.14 -18.80
N HIS A 154 10.39 30.47 -17.84
CA HIS A 154 9.99 30.53 -16.43
C HIS A 154 10.69 31.66 -15.63
N LEU A 155 11.99 31.89 -15.84
CA LEU A 155 12.76 32.92 -15.11
C LEU A 155 12.88 34.24 -15.89
N GLY A 156 12.69 34.21 -17.21
CA GLY A 156 12.93 35.34 -18.09
C GLY A 156 14.39 35.40 -18.59
N SER A 157 14.55 35.78 -19.86
CA SER A 157 15.85 35.81 -20.55
C SER A 157 16.92 36.64 -19.85
N LYS A 158 16.55 37.77 -19.21
CA LYS A 158 17.49 38.62 -18.47
C LYS A 158 18.09 37.91 -17.24
N ALA A 159 17.26 37.18 -16.50
CA ALA A 159 17.70 36.45 -15.30
C ALA A 159 18.58 35.25 -15.70
N VAL A 160 18.18 34.52 -16.74
CA VAL A 160 18.96 33.39 -17.28
C VAL A 160 20.35 33.86 -17.74
N ALA A 161 20.42 34.96 -18.48
CA ALA A 161 21.70 35.52 -18.91
C ALA A 161 22.61 35.93 -17.73
N GLN A 162 22.03 36.48 -16.65
CA GLN A 162 22.78 36.80 -15.44
C GLN A 162 23.29 35.54 -14.72
N MET A 163 22.45 34.51 -14.59
CA MET A 163 22.83 33.25 -13.95
C MET A 163 23.87 32.46 -14.75
N LEU A 164 23.83 32.52 -16.09
CA LEU A 164 24.87 31.98 -16.97
C LEU A 164 26.21 32.71 -16.78
N ARG A 165 26.20 34.05 -16.70
CA ARG A 165 27.43 34.84 -16.42
C ARG A 165 27.99 34.54 -15.04
N ALA A 166 27.12 34.34 -14.05
CA ALA A 166 27.49 33.99 -12.69
C ALA A 166 27.92 32.52 -12.51
N LYS A 167 27.94 31.72 -13.60
CA LYS A 167 28.31 30.29 -13.60
C LYS A 167 27.49 29.43 -12.62
N ILE A 168 26.23 29.81 -12.36
CA ILE A 168 25.33 29.08 -11.47
C ILE A 168 24.77 27.84 -12.19
N PHE A 169 24.48 27.96 -13.49
CA PHE A 169 24.08 26.82 -14.31
C PHE A 169 25.30 25.96 -14.68
N ARG A 170 25.19 24.65 -14.49
CA ARG A 170 26.08 23.65 -15.06
C ARG A 170 25.45 23.05 -16.30
N ARG A 171 26.13 23.19 -17.44
CA ARG A 171 25.74 22.55 -18.69
C ARG A 171 25.99 21.05 -18.58
N GLN A 172 24.98 20.26 -18.88
CA GLN A 172 25.06 18.81 -18.91
C GLN A 172 24.48 18.32 -20.24
N MET A 173 25.20 17.41 -20.90
CA MET A 173 24.65 16.70 -22.03
C MET A 173 23.85 15.51 -21.52
N THR A 174 22.55 15.53 -21.78
CA THR A 174 21.65 14.44 -21.44
C THR A 174 21.35 13.67 -22.72
N LYS A 175 21.68 12.37 -22.73
CA LYS A 175 21.38 11.50 -23.86
C LYS A 175 19.97 10.96 -23.67
N VAL A 176 19.06 11.36 -24.55
CA VAL A 176 17.69 10.83 -24.57
C VAL A 176 17.60 9.89 -25.77
N ARG A 177 17.10 8.68 -25.53
CA ARG A 177 16.87 7.69 -26.57
C ARG A 177 15.48 7.92 -27.17
N GLU A 178 15.42 8.57 -28.32
CA GLU A 178 14.20 8.70 -29.11
C GLU A 178 14.26 7.78 -30.34
N GLU A 179 13.20 7.00 -30.55
CA GLU A 179 12.86 6.29 -31.80
C GLU A 179 14.04 5.80 -32.68
N ASP A 180 14.97 5.04 -32.09
CA ASP A 180 16.13 4.39 -32.72
C ASP A 180 17.43 5.22 -32.90
N ALA A 181 17.54 6.42 -32.31
CA ALA A 181 18.81 7.14 -32.21
C ALA A 181 19.04 7.76 -30.82
N ASP A 182 20.31 7.76 -30.38
CA ASP A 182 20.71 8.50 -29.19
C ASP A 182 20.88 9.97 -29.58
N VAL A 183 19.97 10.83 -29.13
CA VAL A 183 20.04 12.28 -29.36
C VAL A 183 20.55 12.94 -28.07
N GLU A 184 21.61 13.74 -28.20
CA GLU A 184 22.19 14.48 -27.08
C GLU A 184 21.57 15.88 -27.01
N TYR A 185 20.93 16.21 -25.89
CA TYR A 185 20.41 17.55 -25.63
C TYR A 185 21.29 18.25 -24.59
N GLU A 186 21.58 19.53 -24.82
CA GLU A 186 22.24 20.38 -23.82
C GLU A 186 21.19 20.86 -22.81
N GLU A 187 21.26 20.35 -21.58
CA GLU A 187 20.44 20.78 -20.46
C GLU A 187 21.25 21.68 -19.52
N LEU A 188 20.60 22.71 -18.98
CA LEU A 188 21.16 23.53 -17.92
C LEU A 188 20.66 23.01 -16.58
N SER A 189 21.60 22.66 -15.71
CA SER A 189 21.30 22.15 -14.38
C SER A 189 21.71 23.12 -13.27
N VAL A 190 20.89 23.22 -12.23
CA VAL A 190 21.18 23.99 -11.01
C VAL A 190 21.11 23.03 -9.83
N GLN A 191 22.14 23.08 -8.99
CA GLN A 191 22.11 22.52 -7.65
C GLN A 191 21.73 23.64 -6.69
N ALA A 192 20.54 23.58 -6.12
CA ALA A 192 20.07 24.55 -5.15
C ALA A 192 19.29 23.85 -4.05
N ASN A 193 19.21 24.50 -2.89
CA ASN A 193 18.41 24.00 -1.80
C ASN A 193 16.93 24.31 -2.08
N PHE A 194 16.16 23.26 -2.35
CA PHE A 194 14.71 23.33 -2.58
C PHE A 194 13.92 22.73 -1.41
N SER A 195 14.49 22.72 -0.20
CA SER A 195 13.82 22.18 1.00
C SER A 195 12.58 22.98 1.41
N THR A 196 12.52 24.25 1.05
CA THR A 196 11.38 25.13 1.32
C THR A 196 10.26 24.97 0.30
N SER A 197 9.02 24.90 0.77
CA SER A 197 7.82 24.83 -0.07
C SER A 197 7.74 25.99 -1.07
N ALA A 198 7.26 25.71 -2.28
CA ALA A 198 7.05 26.72 -3.32
C ALA A 198 6.16 27.89 -2.85
N LYS A 199 5.16 27.62 -2.01
CA LYS A 199 4.27 28.66 -1.46
C LYS A 199 5.00 29.60 -0.50
N ASP A 200 5.92 29.07 0.30
CA ASP A 200 6.72 29.86 1.23
C ASP A 200 7.78 30.67 0.48
N LEU A 201 8.36 30.09 -0.57
CA LEU A 201 9.25 30.80 -1.50
C LEU A 201 8.54 31.95 -2.21
N GLU A 202 7.30 31.77 -2.66
CA GLU A 202 6.51 32.84 -3.26
C GLU A 202 6.26 33.98 -2.26
N ARG A 203 5.83 33.65 -1.05
CA ARG A 203 5.59 34.63 0.02
C ARG A 203 6.85 35.41 0.39
N THR A 204 7.98 34.73 0.54
CA THR A 204 9.26 35.37 0.86
C THR A 204 9.75 36.23 -0.30
N ASN A 205 9.59 35.78 -1.54
CA ASN A 205 9.94 36.55 -2.74
C ASN A 205 9.13 37.85 -2.83
N ASP A 206 7.83 37.81 -2.56
CA ASP A 206 6.98 39.01 -2.56
C ASP A 206 7.37 39.97 -1.44
N SER A 207 7.69 39.46 -0.25
CA SER A 207 8.21 40.26 0.86
C SER A 207 9.56 40.91 0.53
N MET A 208 10.47 40.17 -0.12
CA MET A 208 11.75 40.71 -0.59
C MET A 208 11.56 41.78 -1.65
N LYS A 209 10.69 41.56 -2.64
CA LYS A 209 10.35 42.57 -3.66
C LYS A 209 9.81 43.86 -3.03
N GLN A 210 8.92 43.75 -2.05
CA GLN A 210 8.40 44.91 -1.33
C GLN A 210 9.51 45.63 -0.57
N SER A 211 10.39 44.88 0.10
CA SER A 211 11.53 45.44 0.82
C SER A 211 12.52 46.15 -0.12
N ILE A 212 12.79 45.58 -1.29
CA ILE A 212 13.63 46.20 -2.32
C ILE A 212 13.02 47.51 -2.82
N ARG A 213 11.70 47.55 -3.07
CA ARG A 213 11.02 48.79 -3.49
C ARG A 213 11.14 49.87 -2.42
N ARG A 214 10.90 49.51 -1.15
CA ARG A 214 11.05 50.41 -0.02
C ARG A 214 12.49 50.93 0.11
N LEU A 215 13.49 50.06 0.03
CA LEU A 215 14.90 50.45 0.07
C LEU A 215 15.27 51.38 -1.08
N HIS A 216 14.70 51.17 -2.27
CA HIS A 216 14.93 52.05 -3.42
C HIS A 216 14.35 53.45 -3.19
N GLU A 217 13.16 53.54 -2.59
CA GLU A 217 12.55 54.82 -2.19
C GLU A 217 13.38 55.51 -1.09
N GLU A 218 13.77 54.78 -0.04
CA GLU A 218 14.62 55.33 1.04
C GLU A 218 15.97 55.81 0.50
N LEU A 219 16.61 55.06 -0.42
CA LEU A 219 17.88 55.46 -1.04
C LEU A 219 17.72 56.72 -1.88
N ARG A 220 16.59 56.87 -2.57
CA ARG A 220 16.25 58.10 -3.30
C ARG A 220 16.07 59.28 -2.35
N GLU A 221 15.37 59.09 -1.24
CA GLU A 221 15.25 60.14 -0.21
C GLU A 221 16.59 60.54 0.37
N TYR A 222 17.48 59.57 0.64
CA TYR A 222 18.84 59.87 1.12
C TYR A 222 19.65 60.61 0.07
N GLN A 223 19.56 60.20 -1.19
CA GLN A 223 20.19 60.91 -2.31
C GLN A 223 19.70 62.35 -2.40
N ASP A 224 18.39 62.59 -2.27
CA ASP A 224 17.81 63.93 -2.30
C ASP A 224 18.28 64.77 -1.10
N LYS A 225 18.28 64.21 0.12
CA LYS A 225 18.81 64.86 1.33
C LYS A 225 20.29 65.22 1.17
N TRP A 226 21.09 64.32 0.60
CA TRP A 226 22.50 64.58 0.33
C TRP A 226 22.71 65.65 -0.73
N SER A 227 21.90 65.63 -1.80
CA SER A 227 21.95 66.68 -2.82
C SER A 227 21.59 68.06 -2.27
N HIS A 228 20.59 68.13 -1.38
CA HIS A 228 20.20 69.36 -0.72
C HIS A 228 21.30 69.86 0.24
N ASN A 229 21.90 68.96 1.01
CA ASN A 229 23.02 69.29 1.88
C ASN A 229 24.23 69.77 1.07
N ALA A 230 24.54 69.14 -0.06
CA ALA A 230 25.60 69.58 -0.97
C ALA A 230 25.36 71.02 -1.46
N GLN A 231 24.13 71.35 -1.89
CA GLN A 231 23.76 72.71 -2.27
C GLN A 231 23.87 73.70 -1.10
N LEU A 232 23.57 73.27 0.13
CA LEU A 232 23.73 74.09 1.31
C LEU A 232 25.21 74.33 1.63
N PHE A 233 26.05 73.28 1.50
CA PHE A 233 27.49 73.37 1.64
C PHE A 233 28.11 74.26 0.56
N ASP A 234 27.62 74.24 -0.68
CA ASP A 234 28.06 75.15 -1.73
C ASP A 234 27.76 76.61 -1.36
N LYS A 235 26.55 76.90 -0.85
CA LYS A 235 26.20 78.25 -0.36
C LYS A 235 27.07 78.68 0.82
N ILE A 236 27.32 77.78 1.77
CA ILE A 236 28.22 78.05 2.89
C ILE A 236 29.64 78.29 2.38
N ALA A 237 30.12 77.49 1.43
CA ALA A 237 31.43 77.62 0.83
C ALA A 237 31.55 78.95 0.07
N ASP A 238 30.50 79.42 -0.59
CA ASP A 238 30.49 80.72 -1.26
C ASP A 238 30.50 81.87 -0.26
N VAL A 239 29.74 81.80 0.84
CA VAL A 239 29.85 82.76 1.95
C VAL A 239 31.25 82.73 2.59
N LEU A 240 31.85 81.54 2.74
CA LEU A 240 33.21 81.40 3.25
C LEU A 240 34.26 81.94 2.27
N LYS A 241 34.07 81.78 0.96
CA LYS A 241 34.92 82.42 -0.06
C LYS A 241 34.78 83.93 -0.01
N GLU A 242 33.57 84.46 0.09
CA GLU A 242 33.33 85.90 0.26
C GLU A 242 33.95 86.43 1.55
N GLU A 243 33.86 85.71 2.67
CA GLU A 243 34.54 86.03 3.92
C GLU A 243 36.07 85.93 3.81
N LEU A 244 36.62 84.96 3.08
CA LEU A 244 38.06 84.85 2.81
C LEU A 244 38.57 86.05 2.00
N VAL A 245 37.80 86.49 1.01
CA VAL A 245 38.09 87.69 0.21
C VAL A 245 37.93 88.96 1.06
N SER A 246 36.86 89.08 1.85
CA SER A 246 36.57 90.25 2.69
C SER A 246 37.58 90.43 3.82
N ARG A 247 38.09 89.33 4.39
CA ARG A 247 39.17 89.32 5.39
C ARG A 247 40.54 89.64 4.82
N LYS A 248 40.67 89.93 3.51
CA LYS A 248 41.97 90.14 2.84
C LYS A 248 42.99 89.09 3.27
N VAL A 249 42.64 87.82 3.11
CA VAL A 249 43.65 86.76 2.91
C VAL A 249 43.86 86.57 1.40
N VAL A 250 43.89 87.67 0.65
CA VAL A 250 44.71 87.81 -0.55
C VAL A 250 45.79 88.82 -0.18
N LYS A 251 46.84 88.32 0.50
CA LYS A 251 48.16 88.89 0.28
C LYS A 251 48.45 88.67 -1.20
N SER A 252 48.80 89.75 -1.88
CA SER A 252 49.39 89.72 -3.21
C SER A 252 50.47 88.65 -3.29
N VAL A 253 50.22 87.60 -4.07
CA VAL A 253 51.26 86.88 -4.82
C VAL A 253 50.74 86.77 -6.26
N GLU A 254 50.59 87.94 -6.90
CA GLU A 254 51.00 88.11 -8.29
C GLU A 254 52.54 88.29 -8.21
N SER A 255 53.43 87.64 -8.94
CA SER A 255 53.34 86.79 -10.13
C SER A 255 54.65 85.99 -10.24
N LYS A 256 54.57 84.73 -10.65
CA LYS A 256 55.54 84.07 -11.56
C LYS A 256 54.95 82.73 -12.00
N GLU A 257 54.12 82.80 -13.03
CA GLU A 257 54.03 81.72 -14.00
C GLU A 257 55.32 81.72 -14.87
N ASP A 258 55.54 80.58 -15.50
CA ASP A 258 56.54 80.24 -16.53
C ASP A 258 57.92 79.77 -16.03
N ASP A 259 58.16 78.45 -16.02
CA ASP A 259 58.65 77.75 -17.23
C ASP A 259 58.81 76.23 -16.99
N SER A 260 58.50 75.46 -18.04
CA SER A 260 58.97 74.12 -18.39
C SER A 260 58.28 72.88 -17.81
N GLU A 261 57.28 72.44 -18.58
CA GLU A 261 57.23 71.13 -19.24
C GLU A 261 58.50 70.25 -19.07
N GLU A 262 58.34 69.02 -18.57
CA GLU A 262 58.93 67.87 -19.25
C GLU A 262 58.10 66.61 -19.00
N VAL A 263 57.50 66.16 -20.10
CA VAL A 263 56.87 64.85 -20.26
C VAL A 263 58.00 63.84 -20.47
N GLN A 264 58.12 62.83 -19.60
CA GLN A 264 58.79 61.58 -19.94
C GLN A 264 57.85 60.41 -19.63
N ASN A 265 57.17 59.99 -20.69
CA ASN A 265 56.85 58.58 -20.92
C ASN A 265 58.18 57.84 -21.03
N GLU A 266 58.34 56.75 -20.29
CA GLU A 266 59.02 55.56 -20.77
C GLU A 266 58.27 54.35 -20.21
N ASP A 267 57.79 53.55 -21.15
CA ASP A 267 57.16 52.24 -21.02
C ASP A 267 58.18 51.19 -20.58
N ASP A 268 57.64 50.02 -20.22
CA ASP A 268 58.27 48.69 -20.21
C ASP A 268 59.27 48.37 -19.09
N ASP A 269 58.84 47.57 -18.11
CA ASP A 269 58.87 46.11 -18.31
C ASP A 269 58.16 45.34 -17.17
N GLU A 270 57.31 44.44 -17.63
CA GLU A 270 56.86 43.14 -17.11
C GLU A 270 57.38 42.60 -15.74
N ASP A 271 56.40 42.10 -14.95
CA ASP A 271 56.23 40.68 -14.56
C ASP A 271 56.20 40.28 -13.07
N GLU A 272 55.27 39.35 -12.79
CA GLU A 272 55.10 38.43 -11.64
C GLU A 272 55.02 39.03 -10.22
N GLY A 273 54.09 38.70 -9.31
CA GLY A 273 53.21 37.55 -9.15
C GLY A 273 53.00 37.35 -7.63
N GLU A 274 51.84 36.79 -7.24
CA GLU A 274 51.54 36.19 -5.91
C GLU A 274 51.52 37.12 -4.68
N ASP A 275 50.76 36.89 -3.62
CA ASP A 275 49.58 36.10 -3.29
C ASP A 275 49.24 36.61 -1.87
N ARG A 276 47.98 36.89 -1.55
CA ARG A 276 47.57 37.26 -0.18
C ARG A 276 46.47 36.33 0.27
N VAL A 277 46.92 35.18 0.74
CA VAL A 277 46.19 34.25 1.60
C VAL A 277 45.77 34.98 2.87
N PHE A 278 44.47 34.98 3.17
CA PHE A 278 43.93 35.29 4.49
C PHE A 278 43.53 33.96 5.12
N GLU A 279 44.21 33.63 6.23
CA GLU A 279 44.09 32.41 7.01
C GLU A 279 42.70 32.18 7.62
N GLU A 280 42.41 30.89 7.76
CA GLU A 280 41.27 30.24 8.39
C GLU A 280 41.04 30.65 9.85
N ALA A 281 39.77 30.88 10.21
CA ALA A 281 39.31 30.78 11.59
C ALA A 281 38.81 29.35 11.83
N GLU A 282 39.73 28.55 12.34
CA GLU A 282 39.53 27.24 12.95
C GLU A 282 38.61 27.38 14.19
N ILE A 283 37.45 26.72 14.19
CA ILE A 283 36.69 26.45 15.41
C ILE A 283 37.00 25.02 15.81
N HIS A 284 37.91 24.89 16.76
CA HIS A 284 38.22 23.69 17.52
C HIS A 284 36.94 23.13 18.16
N ARG A 285 36.65 21.85 17.89
CA ARG A 285 35.90 20.98 18.79
C ARG A 285 36.94 20.31 19.69
N GLU A 286 36.88 20.61 20.98
CA GLU A 286 37.46 19.75 22.01
C GLU A 286 36.34 18.87 22.56
N ASP A 287 36.68 17.60 22.75
CA ASP A 287 35.93 16.56 23.44
C ASP A 287 35.43 17.04 24.80
N ASP A 288 34.16 16.72 25.08
CA ASP A 288 33.80 16.28 26.43
C ASP A 288 32.99 15.00 26.26
N GLU A 289 33.64 13.91 26.68
CA GLU A 289 33.03 12.67 27.11
C GLU A 289 32.05 13.00 28.24
N ASP A 290 30.79 12.61 28.08
CA ASP A 290 29.93 12.36 29.23
C ASP A 290 29.13 11.08 28.97
N GLU A 291 29.41 10.14 29.86
CA GLU A 291 28.89 8.80 29.99
C GLU A 291 27.39 8.83 30.34
N ASN A 292 26.60 8.03 29.63
CA ASN A 292 25.36 7.42 30.12
C ASN A 292 25.14 6.20 29.20
N ASP A 293 25.58 5.02 29.59
CA ASP A 293 24.92 4.15 30.58
C ASP A 293 23.50 3.81 30.13
N GLU A 294 23.38 2.75 29.32
CA GLU A 294 22.22 1.87 29.36
C GLU A 294 22.64 0.49 28.86
N ASP A 295 22.66 -0.40 29.84
CA ASP A 295 23.04 -1.79 29.81
C ASP A 295 22.23 -2.63 28.81
N ARG A 296 22.91 -3.69 28.39
CA ARG A 296 22.33 -4.88 27.80
C ARG A 296 21.63 -5.69 28.88
N GLU A 297 20.38 -6.07 28.65
CA GLU A 297 19.87 -7.40 29.06
C GLU A 297 19.04 -7.97 27.90
N ASP A 298 19.65 -8.94 27.22
CA ASP A 298 18.94 -10.05 26.58
C ASP A 298 18.38 -10.92 27.72
N GLU A 299 17.08 -11.25 27.68
CA GLU A 299 16.60 -12.53 28.21
C GLU A 299 15.38 -12.99 27.40
N ASP A 300 15.63 -14.03 26.59
CA ASP A 300 14.65 -14.91 26.00
C ASP A 300 13.84 -15.62 27.09
N GLU A 301 12.53 -15.77 26.93
CA GLU A 301 11.80 -16.96 27.40
C GLU A 301 10.59 -17.21 26.49
N ASP A 302 10.81 -18.16 25.57
CA ASP A 302 9.80 -18.91 24.83
C ASP A 302 9.03 -19.88 25.77
N GLU A 303 7.93 -20.46 25.24
CA GLU A 303 7.21 -21.67 25.71
C GLU A 303 6.27 -21.47 26.92
N ASP A 304 5.01 -21.91 26.98
CA ASP A 304 4.28 -22.91 26.20
C ASP A 304 2.77 -22.90 26.54
N GLU A 305 2.00 -23.52 25.64
CA GLU A 305 0.80 -24.37 25.84
C GLU A 305 -0.43 -23.83 26.63
N ASP A 306 -1.57 -23.63 25.97
CA ASP A 306 -2.61 -24.65 25.67
C ASP A 306 -3.45 -25.03 26.91
N ASP A 307 -4.71 -24.55 26.99
CA ASP A 307 -5.87 -25.40 27.31
C ASP A 307 -7.22 -24.62 27.33
N ASN A 308 -8.13 -25.06 26.44
CA ASN A 308 -9.52 -25.47 26.70
C ASN A 308 -10.54 -24.49 27.35
N LEU A 309 -11.61 -24.12 26.64
CA LEU A 309 -12.89 -24.82 26.37
C LEU A 309 -14.01 -24.38 27.33
N ASP A 310 -15.11 -23.92 26.72
CA ASP A 310 -16.55 -24.06 27.10
C ASP A 310 -17.29 -22.88 26.44
N HIS A 311 -18.12 -22.99 25.41
CA HIS A 311 -19.25 -23.89 25.11
C HIS A 311 -20.32 -23.97 26.20
N ASP A 312 -21.26 -23.02 26.14
CA ASP A 312 -22.67 -23.18 26.53
C ASP A 312 -23.43 -22.10 25.74
N GLY A 313 -24.39 -22.36 24.85
CA GLY A 313 -25.44 -23.36 24.91
C GLY A 313 -26.74 -22.66 25.30
N SER A 314 -27.48 -22.14 24.31
CA SER A 314 -28.93 -21.93 24.44
C SER A 314 -29.56 -21.80 23.06
N GLU A 315 -29.84 -22.96 22.47
CA GLU A 315 -31.04 -23.15 21.67
C GLU A 315 -32.26 -23.18 22.61
N GLU A 316 -33.35 -22.53 22.20
CA GLU A 316 -34.75 -22.95 22.35
C GLU A 316 -35.62 -21.75 21.91
N ASP A 317 -36.79 -21.87 21.30
CA ASP A 317 -37.42 -22.84 20.41
C ASP A 317 -38.76 -22.18 20.01
N HIS A 318 -39.32 -22.57 18.87
CA HIS A 318 -40.74 -22.51 18.48
C HIS A 318 -41.62 -21.27 18.76
N ASP A 319 -42.24 -20.69 17.71
CA ASP A 319 -43.53 -21.26 17.28
C ASP A 319 -44.00 -20.77 15.90
N ASP A 320 -44.78 -21.66 15.32
CA ASP A 320 -45.20 -21.79 13.94
C ASP A 320 -46.57 -21.11 13.68
N GLN A 321 -47.00 -21.08 12.42
CA GLN A 321 -48.37 -20.83 11.92
C GLN A 321 -48.87 -19.37 11.77
N ASP A 322 -49.09 -18.94 10.52
CA ASP A 322 -50.49 -18.83 10.05
C ASP A 322 -50.59 -18.82 8.51
N MET A 323 -51.21 -19.87 7.97
CA MET A 323 -51.77 -19.95 6.63
C MET A 323 -53.26 -20.30 6.80
N HIS A 324 -54.15 -19.33 6.60
CA HIS A 324 -55.34 -19.41 5.73
C HIS A 324 -56.38 -18.33 6.07
N THR A 325 -56.69 -17.50 5.07
CA THR A 325 -58.07 -17.32 4.57
C THR A 325 -58.03 -16.83 3.13
#